data_AF-A0A453JXS8-F1
#
_entry.id   AF-A0A453JXS8-F1
#
_cell.length_a   1.000
_cell.length_b   1.000
_cell.length_c   1.000
_cell.angle_alpha   90.00
_cell.angle_beta   90.00
_cell.angle_gamma   90.00
#
_symmetry.space_group_name_H-M   'P 1'
#
loop_
_entity.id
_entity.type
_entity.pdbx_description
1 polymer ?
#
loop_
_entity_poly.entity_id
_entity_poly.type
_entity_poly.pdbx_seq_one_letter_code
_entity_poly.pdbx_strand_id
1 'polypeptide(L)'
;KYGTCPGLKGFDELLMDWPKEVQGVQCLWNQYAEHALADNIELAEKILARWFEEYGKNGNLHSSAAVCMAEVGNEVSEQPQEVCSGPSASEDQVYWLLNLSLYRMLENNLQEAQVAVNKALKLARGESYEHCLREHAAINMLERPSCTDTQARATLNLMSGYLADLRNLPVKELLSRRFIQNVKKHKLRQLIDDTIGPASADSSVINSTLEVCYGQSLLPEKIGGVKYLVDFVESVMEVLPANYRLALAVGTFVVKHYTGSDPTSMSTRFWASSVLINAIFRAVPVAPESVWIEGANLLEKLQAAETVKRFHQQATSVYPFSFKLWHAYLTACKASGSNTDSITEAARQRGIELNVMPP
;
A
#
# COMPACT_ATOMS: atom_id res chain seq x y z
N LYS A 1 6.10 33.81 16.06
CA LYS A 1 7.29 33.11 16.60
C LYS A 1 6.81 31.77 17.13
N TYR A 2 6.80 30.75 16.28
CA TYR A 2 6.26 29.43 16.59
C TYR A 2 7.29 28.62 17.39
N GLY A 3 6.79 27.87 18.39
CA GLY A 3 7.58 27.30 19.48
C GLY A 3 8.53 26.19 19.07
N THR A 4 9.67 26.15 19.76
CA THR A 4 10.46 25.00 20.28
C THR A 4 10.59 23.66 19.52
N CYS A 5 10.13 23.50 18.28
CA CYS A 5 10.41 22.32 17.48
C CYS A 5 11.44 22.69 16.38
N PRO A 6 12.68 22.18 16.45
CA PRO A 6 13.76 22.54 15.53
C PRO A 6 13.40 22.36 14.04
N GLY A 7 12.57 21.36 13.71
CA GLY A 7 12.14 21.08 12.35
C GLY A 7 11.28 22.18 11.72
N LEU A 8 10.37 22.80 12.49
CA LEU A 8 9.42 23.81 11.98
C LEU A 8 10.14 25.11 11.56
N LYS A 9 11.22 25.49 12.26
CA LYS A 9 12.06 26.63 11.86
C LYS A 9 12.78 26.37 10.54
N GLY A 10 13.25 25.13 10.33
CA GLY A 10 13.87 24.73 9.08
C GLY A 10 12.91 24.81 7.89
N PHE A 11 11.63 24.47 8.08
CA PHE A 11 10.60 24.65 7.05
C PHE A 11 10.31 26.11 6.75
N ASP A 12 10.21 26.97 7.77
CA ASP A 12 10.01 28.41 7.57
C ASP A 12 11.19 29.04 6.78
N GLU A 13 12.43 28.66 7.09
CA GLU A 13 13.62 29.13 6.35
C GLU A 13 13.65 28.60 4.91
N LEU A 14 13.38 27.30 4.72
CA LEU A 14 13.33 26.66 3.40
C LEU A 14 12.26 27.27 2.49
N LEU A 15 11.08 27.58 3.03
CA LEU A 15 9.98 28.19 2.27
C LEU A 15 10.27 29.64 1.87
N MET A 16 11.00 30.37 2.71
CA MET A 16 11.42 31.75 2.41
C MET A 16 12.51 31.82 1.35
N ASP A 17 13.42 30.85 1.34
CA ASP A 17 14.55 30.77 0.41
C ASP A 17 14.25 29.90 -0.83
N TRP A 18 13.04 29.34 -0.95
CA TRP A 18 12.67 28.49 -2.08
C TRP A 18 12.67 29.29 -3.40
N PRO A 19 13.41 28.86 -4.43
CA PRO A 19 13.46 29.59 -5.69
C PRO A 19 12.09 29.64 -6.36
N LYS A 20 11.67 30.82 -6.82
CA LYS A 20 10.35 31.03 -7.43
C LYS A 20 10.17 30.25 -8.74
N GLU A 21 11.27 29.89 -9.38
CA GLU A 21 11.31 29.16 -10.64
C GLU A 21 11.29 27.64 -10.45
N VAL A 22 11.44 27.15 -9.21
CA VAL A 22 11.54 25.72 -8.89
C VAL A 22 10.21 25.20 -8.37
N GLN A 23 9.68 24.18 -9.05
CA GLN A 23 8.47 23.47 -8.64
C GLN A 23 8.70 22.66 -7.36
N GLY A 24 7.64 22.37 -6.62
CA GLY A 24 7.66 21.58 -5.39
C GLY A 24 7.34 22.36 -4.13
N VAL A 25 7.13 23.68 -4.22
CA VAL A 25 6.76 24.51 -3.06
C VAL A 25 5.45 24.04 -2.43
N GLN A 26 4.49 23.55 -3.23
CA GLN A 26 3.22 23.05 -2.72
C GLN A 26 3.37 21.70 -2.01
N CYS A 27 4.29 20.85 -2.49
CA CYS A 27 4.66 19.61 -1.83
C CYS A 27 5.30 19.88 -0.46
N LEU A 28 6.18 20.90 -0.37
CA LEU A 28 6.78 21.29 0.91
C LEU A 28 5.76 21.79 1.92
N TRP A 29 4.81 22.62 1.49
CA TRP A 29 3.69 23.04 2.33
C TRP A 29 2.84 21.86 2.80
N ASN A 30 2.63 20.87 1.93
CA ASN A 30 1.88 19.67 2.26
C ASN A 30 2.60 18.83 3.34
N GLN A 31 3.89 18.56 3.15
CA GLN A 31 4.72 17.85 4.15
C GLN A 31 4.80 18.61 5.47
N TYR A 32 4.88 19.95 5.42
CA TYR A 32 4.89 20.78 6.62
C TYR A 32 3.57 20.68 7.39
N ALA A 33 2.44 20.70 6.67
CA ALA A 33 1.12 20.50 7.24
C ALA A 33 0.93 19.08 7.81
N GLU A 34 1.36 18.03 7.11
CA GLU A 34 1.32 16.65 7.61
C GLU A 34 2.12 16.48 8.90
N HIS A 35 3.36 17.01 8.94
CA HIS A 35 4.19 16.94 10.14
C HIS A 35 3.56 17.73 11.30
N ALA A 36 2.94 18.88 11.01
CA ALA A 36 2.22 19.64 12.03
C ALA A 36 0.98 18.90 12.53
N LEU A 37 0.22 18.23 11.66
CA LEU A 37 -0.94 17.42 12.03
C LEU A 37 -0.58 16.25 12.94
N ALA A 38 0.59 15.64 12.72
CA ALA A 38 1.09 14.54 13.57
C ALA A 38 1.44 14.97 15.00
N ASP A 39 1.78 16.25 15.21
CA ASP A 39 2.18 16.80 16.51
C ASP A 39 1.01 17.56 17.19
N ASN A 40 0.42 18.53 16.48
CA ASN A 40 -0.62 19.40 17.02
C ASN A 40 -1.55 19.97 15.93
N ILE A 41 -2.85 19.66 16.04
CA ILE A 41 -3.90 20.15 15.14
C ILE A 41 -3.96 21.69 15.09
N GLU A 42 -3.85 22.39 16.23
CA GLU A 42 -3.90 23.86 16.26
C GLU A 42 -2.72 24.51 15.52
N LEU A 43 -1.59 23.80 15.45
CA LEU A 43 -0.42 24.24 14.69
C LEU A 43 -0.69 24.05 13.20
N ALA A 44 -1.24 22.91 12.80
CA ALA A 44 -1.61 22.63 11.42
C ALA A 44 -2.64 23.65 10.89
N GLU A 45 -3.65 24.01 11.69
CA GLU A 45 -4.62 25.06 11.35
C GLU A 45 -3.93 26.40 11.05
N LYS A 46 -2.97 26.82 11.89
CA LYS A 46 -2.23 28.08 11.70
C LYS A 46 -1.36 28.05 10.44
N ILE A 47 -0.72 26.91 10.18
CA ILE A 47 0.14 26.71 8.99
C ILE A 47 -0.71 26.75 7.72
N LEU A 48 -1.81 25.99 7.68
CA LEU A 48 -2.69 25.93 6.51
C LEU A 48 -3.46 27.24 6.29
N ALA A 49 -3.81 27.97 7.36
CA ALA A 49 -4.38 29.32 7.22
C ALA A 49 -3.37 30.28 6.58
N ARG A 50 -2.10 30.25 6.99
CA ARG A 50 -1.04 31.05 6.36
C ARG A 50 -0.86 30.68 4.89
N TRP A 51 -0.80 29.38 4.59
CA TRP A 51 -0.73 28.90 3.21
C TRP A 51 -1.93 29.39 2.38
N PHE A 52 -3.14 29.35 2.94
CA PHE A 52 -4.35 29.78 2.24
C PHE A 52 -4.36 31.29 1.94
N GLU A 53 -3.84 32.11 2.86
CA GLU A 53 -3.63 33.55 2.63
C GLU A 53 -2.62 33.82 1.51
N GLU A 54 -1.52 33.07 1.47
CA GLU A 54 -0.43 33.27 0.50
C GLU A 54 -0.75 32.68 -0.89
N TYR A 55 -1.41 31.51 -0.95
CA TYR A 55 -1.59 30.72 -2.18
C TYR A 55 -3.03 30.31 -2.48
N GLY A 56 -3.91 30.28 -1.48
CA GLY A 56 -5.28 29.76 -1.61
C GLY A 56 -6.28 30.78 -2.16
N LYS A 57 -6.20 32.05 -1.73
CA LYS A 57 -7.15 33.10 -2.11
C LYS A 57 -7.13 33.50 -3.58
N ASN A 58 -5.98 33.37 -4.24
CA ASN A 58 -5.80 33.90 -5.58
C ASN A 58 -6.11 32.91 -6.70
N GLY A 59 -6.48 31.64 -6.42
CA GLY A 59 -7.02 30.65 -7.37
C GLY A 59 -6.22 30.38 -8.66
N ASN A 60 -5.13 31.10 -8.88
CA ASN A 60 -4.36 31.16 -10.09
C ASN A 60 -2.91 30.92 -9.65
N LEU A 61 -2.38 29.75 -10.03
CA LEU A 61 -0.94 29.57 -10.13
C LEU A 61 -0.41 30.57 -11.18
N HIS A 62 -0.14 31.81 -10.77
CA HIS A 62 0.85 32.65 -11.45
C HIS A 62 2.20 32.22 -10.86
N SER A 63 3.23 31.76 -11.57
CA SER A 63 3.61 31.75 -12.98
C SER A 63 4.85 30.82 -13.06
N SER A 64 5.07 29.97 -14.06
CA SER A 64 5.86 30.36 -15.24
C SER A 64 5.92 29.22 -16.28
N ALA A 65 5.79 29.60 -17.55
CA ALA A 65 5.98 28.83 -18.79
C ALA A 65 4.80 27.96 -19.31
N ALA A 66 3.86 28.66 -19.97
CA ALA A 66 3.18 28.26 -21.21
C ALA A 66 2.64 26.83 -21.35
N VAL A 67 1.35 26.64 -21.07
CA VAL A 67 0.47 25.86 -21.95
C VAL A 67 -0.89 26.58 -22.03
N CYS A 68 -1.05 27.38 -23.08
CA CYS A 68 -2.38 27.63 -23.63
C CYS A 68 -2.91 26.29 -24.15
N MET A 69 -4.04 25.79 -23.62
CA MET A 69 -5.06 25.15 -24.46
C MET A 69 -6.43 25.28 -23.79
N ALA A 70 -7.21 26.18 -24.41
CA ALA A 70 -8.64 26.23 -24.60
C ALA A 70 -9.59 25.41 -23.70
N GLU A 71 -10.56 26.16 -23.21
CA GLU A 71 -11.89 25.75 -22.77
C GLU A 71 -12.52 24.69 -23.69
N VAL A 72 -13.18 23.72 -23.03
CA VAL A 72 -14.40 23.00 -23.44
C VAL A 72 -14.63 22.85 -24.96
N GLY A 73 -14.19 21.72 -25.49
CA GLY A 73 -14.57 21.23 -26.81
C GLY A 73 -14.65 19.70 -26.80
N ASN A 74 -15.87 19.20 -26.87
CA ASN A 74 -16.23 17.80 -27.02
C ASN A 74 -15.63 17.25 -28.33
N GLU A 75 -14.75 16.23 -28.29
CA GLU A 75 -14.64 15.17 -29.31
C GLU A 75 -13.51 14.17 -29.00
N VAL A 76 -13.84 12.91 -29.25
CA VAL A 76 -13.01 11.70 -29.10
C VAL A 76 -11.80 11.75 -30.03
N SER A 77 -10.60 11.52 -29.50
CA SER A 77 -9.49 10.99 -30.32
C SER A 77 -8.48 10.25 -29.46
N GLU A 78 -8.37 8.94 -29.70
CA GLU A 78 -7.33 8.06 -29.19
C GLU A 78 -6.04 8.24 -29.99
N GLN A 79 -4.92 8.60 -29.34
CA GLN A 79 -3.59 8.12 -29.73
C GLN A 79 -2.53 8.40 -28.64
N PRO A 80 -1.50 7.54 -28.50
CA PRO A 80 -0.61 7.51 -27.34
C PRO A 80 0.64 8.38 -27.55
N GLN A 81 0.95 9.26 -26.59
CA GLN A 81 2.24 9.96 -26.57
C GLN A 81 3.21 9.30 -25.58
N GLU A 82 4.37 8.89 -26.13
CA GLU A 82 5.53 8.34 -25.43
C GLU A 82 6.24 9.38 -24.54
N VAL A 83 6.62 8.91 -23.36
CA VAL A 83 7.85 9.18 -22.56
C VAL A 83 8.51 10.55 -22.72
N CYS A 84 8.38 11.38 -21.67
CA CYS A 84 9.46 12.27 -21.23
C CYS A 84 9.40 12.44 -19.71
N SER A 85 10.53 12.19 -19.06
CA SER A 85 10.74 12.18 -17.61
C SER A 85 11.09 13.58 -17.10
N GLY A 86 10.21 14.11 -16.25
CA GLY A 86 10.34 15.33 -15.44
C GLY A 86 8.99 15.59 -14.77
N PRO A 87 8.92 16.12 -13.53
CA PRO A 87 7.64 16.47 -12.93
C PRO A 87 7.01 17.54 -13.82
N SER A 88 5.96 17.17 -14.55
CA SER A 88 5.20 18.14 -15.33
C SER A 88 4.56 19.12 -14.35
N ALA A 89 4.29 20.35 -14.79
CA ALA A 89 3.61 21.42 -14.04
C ALA A 89 2.29 21.02 -13.32
N SER A 90 1.82 19.79 -13.54
CA SER A 90 0.76 19.09 -12.83
C SER A 90 1.05 18.79 -11.35
N GLU A 91 2.30 18.54 -10.91
CA GLU A 91 2.52 18.06 -9.54
C GLU A 91 2.26 19.13 -8.47
N ASP A 92 2.76 20.35 -8.65
CA ASP A 92 2.43 21.46 -7.74
C ASP A 92 0.93 21.77 -7.73
N GLN A 93 0.23 21.59 -8.86
CA GLN A 93 -1.22 21.75 -8.92
C GLN A 93 -1.94 20.65 -8.12
N VAL A 94 -1.45 19.41 -8.16
CA VAL A 94 -1.97 18.30 -7.34
C VAL A 94 -1.78 18.61 -5.86
N TYR A 95 -0.58 19.01 -5.44
CA TYR A 95 -0.31 19.35 -4.04
C TYR A 95 -1.04 20.62 -3.57
N TRP A 96 -1.28 21.59 -4.45
CA TRP A 96 -2.13 22.74 -4.13
C TRP A 96 -3.56 22.30 -3.83
N LEU A 97 -4.13 21.37 -4.62
CA LEU A 97 -5.46 20.82 -4.39
C LEU A 97 -5.52 19.97 -3.10
N LEU A 98 -4.45 19.26 -2.77
CA LEU A 98 -4.34 18.49 -1.53
C LEU A 98 -4.28 19.41 -0.30
N ASN A 99 -3.46 20.47 -0.34
CA ASN A 99 -3.42 21.49 0.71
C ASN A 99 -4.77 22.20 0.86
N LEU A 100 -5.46 22.49 -0.24
CA LEU A 100 -6.81 23.05 -0.21
C LEU A 100 -7.78 22.09 0.47
N SER A 101 -7.70 20.79 0.15
CA SER A 101 -8.51 19.79 0.80
C SER A 101 -8.28 19.74 2.31
N LEU A 102 -7.02 19.64 2.74
CA LEU A 102 -6.65 19.61 4.16
C LEU A 102 -7.16 20.85 4.88
N TYR A 103 -6.98 22.04 4.30
CA TYR A 103 -7.49 23.28 4.85
C TYR A 103 -9.02 23.26 5.02
N ARG A 104 -9.76 22.84 3.99
CA ARG A 104 -11.23 22.75 4.05
C ARG A 104 -11.73 21.69 5.04
N MET A 105 -10.99 20.60 5.20
CA MET A 105 -11.27 19.57 6.20
C MET A 105 -11.14 20.13 7.62
N LEU A 106 -10.10 20.93 7.90
CA LEU A 106 -9.93 21.62 9.19
C LEU A 106 -11.02 22.68 9.44
N GLU A 107 -11.53 23.32 8.39
CA GLU A 107 -12.71 24.20 8.48
C GLU A 107 -14.04 23.44 8.62
N ASN A 108 -14.02 22.10 8.74
CA ASN A 108 -15.18 21.23 8.77
C ASN A 108 -16.09 21.34 7.52
N ASN A 109 -15.52 21.74 6.39
CA ASN A 109 -16.17 21.80 5.08
C ASN A 109 -15.78 20.58 4.23
N LEU A 110 -16.29 19.40 4.63
CA LEU A 110 -15.97 18.12 3.99
C LEU A 110 -16.36 18.07 2.50
N GLN A 111 -17.44 18.76 2.11
CA GLN A 111 -17.89 18.79 0.72
C GLN A 111 -16.87 19.48 -0.20
N GLU A 112 -16.34 20.64 0.20
CA GLU A 112 -15.30 21.33 -0.58
C GLU A 112 -13.96 20.56 -0.55
N ALA A 113 -13.63 19.94 0.58
CA ALA A 113 -12.45 19.08 0.69
C ALA A 113 -12.54 17.90 -0.30
N GLN A 114 -13.68 17.21 -0.33
CA GLN A 114 -13.94 16.10 -1.24
C GLN A 114 -13.87 16.53 -2.72
N VAL A 115 -14.36 17.72 -3.07
CA VAL A 115 -14.24 18.27 -4.43
C VAL A 115 -12.79 18.54 -4.81
N ALA A 116 -11.99 19.09 -3.88
CA ALA A 116 -10.58 19.37 -4.10
C ALA A 116 -9.77 18.08 -4.33
N VAL A 117 -9.95 17.06 -3.48
CA VAL A 117 -9.28 15.77 -3.66
C VAL A 117 -9.72 15.05 -4.93
N ASN A 118 -11.00 15.09 -5.27
CA ASN A 118 -11.49 14.50 -6.53
C ASN A 118 -10.82 15.13 -7.76
N LYS A 119 -10.53 16.43 -7.71
CA LYS A 119 -9.76 17.11 -8.77
C LYS A 119 -8.29 16.69 -8.73
N ALA A 120 -7.69 16.61 -7.54
CA ALA A 120 -6.29 16.18 -7.37
C ALA A 120 -6.08 14.77 -7.93
N LEU A 121 -6.98 13.83 -7.57
CA LEU A 121 -6.95 12.44 -8.00
C LEU A 121 -7.03 12.28 -9.54
N LYS A 122 -7.74 13.16 -10.24
CA LYS A 122 -7.81 13.15 -11.71
C LYS A 122 -6.50 13.60 -12.37
N LEU A 123 -5.77 14.49 -11.72
CA LEU A 123 -4.52 15.05 -12.24
C LEU A 123 -3.29 14.23 -11.81
N ALA A 124 -3.37 13.54 -10.68
CA ALA A 124 -2.25 12.85 -10.07
C ALA A 124 -1.76 11.62 -10.87
N ARG A 125 -0.45 11.42 -10.81
CA ARG A 125 0.31 10.32 -11.44
C ARG A 125 1.45 9.89 -10.52
N GLY A 126 1.88 8.63 -10.63
CA GLY A 126 3.00 8.12 -9.84
C GLY A 126 2.77 8.25 -8.34
N GLU A 127 3.79 8.71 -7.60
CA GLU A 127 3.76 8.84 -6.13
C GLU A 127 2.67 9.80 -5.62
N SER A 128 2.41 10.90 -6.36
CA SER A 128 1.35 11.86 -6.01
C SER A 128 -0.05 11.24 -6.03
N TYR A 129 -0.25 10.17 -6.81
CA TYR A 129 -1.54 9.49 -6.94
C TYR A 129 -1.86 8.64 -5.71
N GLU A 130 -0.86 7.93 -5.15
CA GLU A 130 -1.04 7.19 -3.89
C GLU A 130 -1.40 8.14 -2.75
N HIS A 131 -0.71 9.28 -2.65
CA HIS A 131 -1.04 10.30 -1.65
C HIS A 131 -2.46 10.85 -1.84
N CYS A 132 -2.89 11.12 -3.08
CA CYS A 132 -4.27 11.54 -3.35
C CYS A 132 -5.30 10.48 -2.93
N LEU A 133 -5.02 9.18 -3.12
CA LEU A 133 -5.91 8.10 -2.73
C LEU A 133 -6.03 7.97 -1.21
N ARG A 134 -4.93 8.19 -0.48
CA ARG A 134 -4.91 8.23 0.99
C ARG A 134 -5.80 9.35 1.52
N GLU A 135 -5.61 10.56 1.03
CA GLU A 135 -6.45 11.72 1.40
C GLU A 135 -7.92 11.50 1.02
N HIS A 136 -8.18 10.94 -0.17
CA HIS A 136 -9.54 10.61 -0.60
C HIS A 136 -10.20 9.59 0.34
N ALA A 137 -9.44 8.59 0.80
CA ALA A 137 -9.92 7.59 1.74
C ALA A 137 -10.18 8.19 3.14
N ALA A 138 -9.33 9.12 3.59
CA ALA A 138 -9.47 9.81 4.87
C ALA A 138 -10.80 10.59 4.93
N ILE A 139 -11.08 11.42 3.94
CA ILE A 139 -12.32 12.22 3.87
C ILE A 139 -13.55 11.31 3.82
N ASN A 140 -13.50 10.25 3.01
CA ASN A 140 -14.57 9.27 2.94
C ASN A 140 -14.82 8.57 4.29
N MET A 141 -13.82 8.45 5.16
CA MET A 141 -14.02 7.90 6.51
C MET A 141 -14.66 8.90 7.47
N LEU A 142 -14.35 10.19 7.34
CA LEU A 142 -14.97 11.26 8.13
C LEU A 142 -16.46 11.44 7.82
N GLU A 143 -16.88 11.22 6.58
CA GLU A 143 -18.29 11.38 6.15
C GLU A 143 -19.21 10.20 6.54
N ARG A 144 -18.69 9.10 7.09
CA ARG A 144 -19.41 7.81 7.12
C ARG A 144 -20.29 7.55 8.35
N PRO A 145 -21.37 6.76 8.17
CA PRO A 145 -22.30 6.42 9.23
C PRO A 145 -21.68 5.52 10.32
N SER A 146 -22.22 5.61 11.53
CA SER A 146 -21.72 4.95 12.75
C SER A 146 -21.77 3.41 12.76
N CYS A 147 -22.30 2.76 11.72
CA CYS A 147 -22.45 1.31 11.66
C CYS A 147 -21.29 0.65 10.89
N THR A 148 -20.62 -0.30 11.56
CA THR A 148 -19.42 -1.02 11.10
C THR A 148 -19.64 -1.76 9.79
N ASP A 149 -20.82 -2.35 9.58
CA ASP A 149 -21.11 -3.18 8.40
C ASP A 149 -21.31 -2.32 7.14
N THR A 150 -21.98 -1.18 7.28
CA THR A 150 -22.10 -0.19 6.20
C THR A 150 -20.76 0.45 5.85
N GLN A 151 -19.90 0.67 6.85
CA GLN A 151 -18.56 1.21 6.67
C GLN A 151 -17.65 0.26 5.90
N ALA A 152 -17.66 -1.04 6.23
CA ALA A 152 -16.87 -2.04 5.53
C ALA A 152 -17.29 -2.17 4.05
N ARG A 153 -18.61 -2.19 3.78
CA ARG A 153 -19.13 -2.24 2.39
C ARG A 153 -18.79 -0.99 1.59
N ALA A 154 -18.91 0.20 2.19
CA ALA A 154 -18.50 1.44 1.55
C ALA A 154 -16.99 1.46 1.26
N THR A 155 -16.19 0.88 2.14
CA THR A 155 -14.74 0.73 1.94
C THR A 155 -14.41 -0.23 0.81
N LEU A 156 -15.11 -1.37 0.72
CA LEU A 156 -14.95 -2.27 -0.42
C LEU A 156 -15.33 -1.61 -1.74
N ASN A 157 -16.45 -0.89 -1.79
CA ASN A 157 -16.85 -0.17 -3.01
C ASN A 157 -15.81 0.88 -3.40
N LEU A 158 -15.23 1.58 -2.41
CA LEU A 158 -14.15 2.52 -2.63
C LEU A 158 -12.90 1.82 -3.20
N MET A 159 -12.50 0.69 -2.61
CA MET A 159 -11.35 -0.10 -3.07
C MET A 159 -11.57 -0.71 -4.43
N SER A 160 -12.75 -1.23 -4.73
CA SER A 160 -13.11 -1.69 -6.07
C SER A 160 -13.02 -0.56 -7.09
N GLY A 161 -13.41 0.66 -6.71
CA GLY A 161 -13.22 1.86 -7.54
C GLY A 161 -11.74 2.17 -7.80
N TYR A 162 -10.89 2.03 -6.79
CA TYR A 162 -9.44 2.22 -6.94
C TYR A 162 -8.83 1.11 -7.81
N LEU A 163 -9.18 -0.14 -7.57
CA LEU A 163 -8.69 -1.30 -8.31
C LEU A 163 -9.16 -1.30 -9.78
N ALA A 164 -10.30 -0.68 -10.08
CA ALA A 164 -10.77 -0.47 -11.45
C ALA A 164 -9.98 0.63 -12.20
N ASP A 165 -9.25 1.50 -11.48
CA ASP A 165 -8.43 2.53 -12.10
C ASP A 165 -7.16 1.91 -12.68
N LEU A 166 -7.01 2.03 -14.00
CA LEU A 166 -5.87 1.49 -14.76
C LEU A 166 -4.51 2.01 -14.25
N ARG A 167 -4.48 3.14 -13.53
CA ARG A 167 -3.27 3.69 -12.91
C ARG A 167 -2.76 2.89 -11.70
N ASN A 168 -3.63 2.09 -11.07
CA ASN A 168 -3.28 1.16 -9.99
C ASN A 168 -2.83 -0.22 -10.49
N LEU A 169 -2.99 -0.48 -11.79
CA LEU A 169 -2.45 -1.70 -12.37
C LEU A 169 -0.92 -1.59 -12.42
N PRO A 170 -0.20 -2.69 -12.15
CA PRO A 170 1.25 -2.68 -12.15
C PRO A 170 1.72 -2.11 -13.48
N VAL A 171 2.62 -1.12 -13.40
CA VAL A 171 3.31 -0.60 -14.58
C VAL A 171 3.85 -1.83 -15.30
N LYS A 172 3.42 -2.01 -16.55
CA LYS A 172 3.87 -3.13 -17.39
C LYS A 172 5.34 -2.91 -17.77
N GLU A 173 6.25 -2.82 -16.81
CA GLU A 173 7.68 -2.89 -17.07
C GLU A 173 8.04 -4.34 -17.35
N LEU A 174 7.70 -4.73 -18.58
CA LEU A 174 8.29 -5.89 -19.21
C LEU A 174 9.78 -5.59 -19.46
N LEU A 175 10.60 -6.63 -19.24
CA LEU A 175 12.00 -6.79 -19.65
C LEU A 175 12.42 -5.81 -20.77
N SER A 176 13.54 -5.10 -20.55
CA SER A 176 14.05 -4.05 -21.43
C SER A 176 14.00 -4.38 -22.94
N ARG A 177 13.39 -3.45 -23.72
CA ARG A 177 13.68 -3.01 -25.11
C ARG A 177 13.84 -4.06 -26.25
N ARG A 178 13.28 -3.73 -27.44
CA ARG A 178 13.40 -4.38 -28.77
C ARG A 178 12.87 -5.82 -28.96
N PHE A 179 13.03 -6.73 -28.02
CA PHE A 179 12.70 -8.15 -28.26
C PHE A 179 11.20 -8.41 -28.43
N ILE A 180 10.37 -7.87 -27.53
CA ILE A 180 8.90 -8.06 -27.55
C ILE A 180 8.25 -7.35 -28.74
N GLN A 181 8.75 -6.16 -29.12
CA GLN A 181 8.26 -5.41 -30.29
C GLN A 181 8.47 -6.16 -31.62
N ASN A 182 9.48 -7.03 -31.69
CA ASN A 182 9.77 -7.83 -32.88
C ASN A 182 8.90 -9.10 -32.99
N VAL A 183 8.15 -9.46 -31.94
CA VAL A 183 7.26 -10.62 -31.95
C VAL A 183 5.95 -10.27 -32.66
N LYS A 184 5.90 -10.54 -33.97
CA LYS A 184 4.71 -10.28 -34.81
C LYS A 184 3.55 -11.25 -34.58
N LYS A 185 3.78 -12.38 -33.91
CA LYS A 185 2.75 -13.42 -33.69
C LYS A 185 1.93 -13.08 -32.43
N HIS A 186 0.68 -12.69 -32.64
CA HIS A 186 -0.27 -12.35 -31.56
C HIS A 186 -0.36 -13.42 -30.47
N LYS A 187 -0.51 -14.70 -30.84
CA LYS A 187 -0.62 -15.80 -29.87
C LYS A 187 0.64 -15.98 -29.01
N LEU A 188 1.82 -15.71 -29.57
CA LEU A 188 3.08 -15.80 -28.83
C LEU A 188 3.26 -14.60 -27.90
N ARG A 189 2.84 -13.41 -28.34
CA ARG A 189 2.82 -12.22 -27.49
C ARG A 189 1.87 -12.39 -26.31
N GLN A 190 0.67 -12.90 -26.56
CA GLN A 190 -0.31 -13.24 -25.52
C GLN A 190 0.26 -14.27 -24.54
N LEU A 191 0.90 -15.34 -25.03
CA LEU A 191 1.57 -16.31 -24.16
C LEU A 191 2.69 -15.68 -23.31
N ILE A 192 3.48 -14.76 -23.87
CA ILE A 192 4.53 -14.05 -23.13
C ILE A 192 3.92 -13.14 -22.06
N ASP A 193 2.85 -12.42 -22.38
CA ASP A 193 2.12 -11.58 -21.43
C ASP A 193 1.44 -12.43 -20.33
N ASP A 194 0.98 -13.64 -20.64
CA ASP A 194 0.35 -14.56 -19.68
C ASP A 194 1.37 -15.31 -18.81
N THR A 195 2.59 -15.53 -19.30
CA THR A 195 3.64 -16.34 -18.62
C THR A 195 4.72 -15.49 -17.95
N ILE A 196 5.01 -14.32 -18.51
CA ILE A 196 6.06 -13.37 -18.12
C ILE A 196 5.47 -11.95 -18.02
N GLY A 197 4.16 -11.87 -17.78
CA GLY A 197 3.43 -10.62 -17.63
C GLY A 197 3.94 -9.75 -16.48
N PRO A 198 3.37 -8.55 -16.32
CA PRO A 198 3.75 -7.62 -15.26
C PRO A 198 3.78 -8.32 -13.90
N ALA A 199 4.72 -7.91 -13.04
CA ALA A 199 4.75 -8.34 -11.64
C ALA A 199 3.38 -8.11 -10.97
N SER A 200 3.12 -8.84 -9.87
CA SER A 200 1.85 -8.71 -9.15
C SER A 200 1.53 -7.24 -8.88
N ALA A 201 0.27 -6.85 -9.02
CA ALA A 201 -0.19 -5.50 -8.74
C ALA A 201 0.34 -5.01 -7.39
N ASP A 202 0.90 -3.80 -7.39
CA ASP A 202 1.50 -3.25 -6.19
C ASP A 202 0.41 -3.10 -5.11
N SER A 203 0.53 -3.91 -4.06
CA SER A 203 -0.41 -3.89 -2.94
C SER A 203 -0.23 -2.66 -2.04
N SER A 204 0.83 -1.86 -2.24
CA SER A 204 1.14 -0.66 -1.46
C SER A 204 -0.05 0.28 -1.37
N VAL A 205 -0.64 0.66 -2.51
CA VAL A 205 -1.72 1.65 -2.57
C VAL A 205 -2.96 1.21 -1.77
N ILE A 206 -3.37 -0.05 -1.93
CA ILE A 206 -4.51 -0.59 -1.19
C ILE A 206 -4.18 -0.73 0.28
N ASN A 207 -2.97 -1.19 0.63
CA ASN A 207 -2.53 -1.27 2.03
C ASN A 207 -2.47 0.11 2.68
N SER A 208 -1.89 1.11 2.02
CA SER A 208 -1.86 2.51 2.48
C SER A 208 -3.26 3.09 2.68
N THR A 209 -4.19 2.77 1.77
CA THR A 209 -5.61 3.13 1.90
C THR A 209 -6.25 2.46 3.12
N LEU A 210 -6.01 1.15 3.30
CA LEU A 210 -6.49 0.38 4.45
C LEU A 210 -5.90 0.91 5.77
N GLU A 211 -4.63 1.33 5.77
CA GLU A 211 -3.96 1.94 6.93
C GLU A 211 -4.62 3.26 7.31
N VAL A 212 -4.99 4.10 6.35
CA VAL A 212 -5.75 5.34 6.63
C VAL A 212 -7.14 5.01 7.19
N CYS A 213 -7.77 3.96 6.67
CA CYS A 213 -9.12 3.56 7.03
C CYS A 213 -9.24 2.92 8.43
N TYR A 214 -8.26 2.09 8.79
CA TYR A 214 -8.35 1.19 9.94
C TYR A 214 -7.11 1.19 10.82
N GLY A 215 -6.08 1.98 10.48
CA GLY A 215 -4.79 1.97 11.13
C GLY A 215 -3.93 0.78 10.72
N GLN A 216 -2.87 0.52 11.50
CA GLN A 216 -1.87 -0.52 11.22
C GLN A 216 -2.44 -1.95 11.18
N SER A 217 -3.67 -2.18 11.68
CA SER A 217 -4.34 -3.47 11.60
C SER A 217 -4.85 -3.81 10.21
N LEU A 218 -4.94 -2.84 9.27
CA LEU A 218 -5.57 -2.96 7.95
C LEU A 218 -7.04 -3.44 7.96
N LEU A 219 -7.62 -3.65 9.13
CA LEU A 219 -8.90 -4.31 9.35
C LEU A 219 -9.70 -3.54 10.39
N PRO A 220 -11.03 -3.45 10.24
CA PRO A 220 -11.88 -2.83 11.24
C PRO A 220 -11.70 -3.49 12.62
N GLU A 221 -11.58 -2.68 13.69
CA GLU A 221 -11.45 -3.20 15.06
C GLU A 221 -12.67 -4.02 15.52
N LYS A 222 -13.85 -3.67 15.01
CA LYS A 222 -15.13 -4.34 15.28
C LYS A 222 -15.73 -4.82 13.98
N ILE A 223 -15.66 -6.11 13.73
CA ILE A 223 -16.28 -6.74 12.56
C ILE A 223 -17.58 -7.40 13.01
N GLY A 224 -18.70 -7.06 12.37
CA GLY A 224 -20.05 -7.54 12.72
C GLY A 224 -20.25 -9.06 12.62
N GLY A 225 -19.27 -9.80 12.10
CA GLY A 225 -19.23 -11.27 12.10
C GLY A 225 -18.13 -11.84 11.21
N VAL A 226 -17.80 -13.13 11.40
CA VAL A 226 -16.78 -13.86 10.61
C VAL A 226 -17.04 -13.76 9.11
N LYS A 227 -18.32 -13.90 8.71
CA LYS A 227 -18.71 -13.84 7.30
C LYS A 227 -18.26 -12.53 6.65
N TYR A 228 -18.45 -11.40 7.33
CA TYR A 228 -18.03 -10.11 6.79
C TYR A 228 -16.52 -9.97 6.67
N LEU A 229 -15.77 -10.50 7.65
CA LEU A 229 -14.31 -10.56 7.55
C LEU A 229 -13.88 -11.35 6.31
N VAL A 230 -14.47 -12.54 6.11
CA VAL A 230 -14.15 -13.40 4.97
C VAL A 230 -14.52 -12.73 3.66
N ASP A 231 -15.77 -12.24 3.52
CA ASP A 231 -16.24 -11.56 2.30
C ASP A 231 -15.35 -10.34 1.97
N PHE A 232 -14.96 -9.56 2.97
CA PHE A 232 -14.07 -8.40 2.81
C PHE A 232 -12.68 -8.81 2.31
N VAL A 233 -12.04 -9.76 3.00
CA VAL A 233 -10.68 -10.18 2.68
C VAL A 233 -10.63 -10.89 1.34
N GLU A 234 -11.58 -11.79 1.06
CA GLU A 234 -11.67 -12.50 -0.23
C GLU A 234 -11.89 -11.51 -1.38
N SER A 235 -12.73 -10.48 -1.21
CA SER A 235 -12.93 -9.45 -2.25
C SER A 235 -11.62 -8.72 -2.59
N VAL A 236 -10.79 -8.41 -1.59
CA VAL A 236 -9.49 -7.76 -1.83
C VAL A 236 -8.47 -8.75 -2.41
N MET A 237 -8.42 -9.97 -1.89
CA MET A 237 -7.49 -11.02 -2.32
C MET A 237 -7.82 -11.60 -3.71
N GLU A 238 -9.07 -11.51 -4.17
CA GLU A 238 -9.48 -11.86 -5.53
C GLU A 238 -8.73 -10.99 -6.55
N VAL A 239 -8.54 -9.70 -6.23
CA VAL A 239 -7.82 -8.76 -7.10
C VAL A 239 -6.33 -8.72 -6.79
N LEU A 240 -5.95 -8.81 -5.52
CA LEU A 240 -4.57 -8.76 -5.03
C LEU A 240 -4.17 -10.05 -4.30
N PRO A 241 -4.06 -11.18 -5.01
CA PRO A 241 -3.84 -12.49 -4.40
C PRO A 241 -2.47 -12.67 -3.74
N ALA A 242 -1.55 -11.72 -3.96
CA ALA A 242 -0.19 -11.69 -3.42
C ALA A 242 -0.02 -10.72 -2.24
N ASN A 243 -1.11 -10.13 -1.73
CA ASN A 243 -1.06 -9.12 -0.66
C ASN A 243 -0.75 -9.76 0.71
N TYR A 244 0.51 -10.11 0.93
CA TYR A 244 0.95 -10.76 2.17
C TYR A 244 0.85 -9.83 3.39
N ARG A 245 0.90 -8.49 3.24
CA ARG A 245 0.71 -7.55 4.36
C ARG A 245 -0.71 -7.65 4.92
N LEU A 246 -1.72 -7.64 4.05
CA LEU A 246 -3.11 -7.89 4.46
C LEU A 246 -3.27 -9.29 5.05
N ALA A 247 -2.65 -10.31 4.44
CA ALA A 247 -2.76 -11.68 4.95
C ALA A 247 -2.16 -11.87 6.35
N LEU A 248 -1.02 -11.22 6.64
CA LEU A 248 -0.41 -11.18 7.98
C LEU A 248 -1.31 -10.46 9.00
N ALA A 249 -1.91 -9.34 8.60
CA ALA A 249 -2.85 -8.62 9.44
C ALA A 249 -4.10 -9.46 9.77
N VAL A 250 -4.65 -10.16 8.78
CA VAL A 250 -5.78 -11.11 8.96
C VAL A 250 -5.39 -12.24 9.90
N GLY A 251 -4.23 -12.87 9.71
CA GLY A 251 -3.79 -13.94 10.61
C GLY A 251 -3.63 -13.45 12.04
N THR A 252 -3.07 -12.25 12.23
CA THR A 252 -2.89 -11.62 13.56
C THR A 252 -4.23 -11.33 14.23
N PHE A 253 -5.17 -10.77 13.48
CA PHE A 253 -6.54 -10.57 13.94
C PHE A 253 -7.20 -11.89 14.35
N VAL A 254 -7.07 -12.92 13.52
CA VAL A 254 -7.70 -14.22 13.79
C VAL A 254 -7.12 -14.91 15.01
N VAL A 255 -5.80 -14.86 15.20
CA VAL A 255 -5.14 -15.37 16.41
C VAL A 255 -5.66 -14.68 17.68
N LYS A 256 -5.95 -13.38 17.61
CA LYS A 256 -6.43 -12.61 18.76
C LYS A 256 -7.90 -12.88 19.09
N HIS A 257 -8.74 -13.09 18.08
CA HIS A 257 -10.20 -13.11 18.24
C HIS A 257 -10.84 -14.50 18.14
N TYR A 258 -10.18 -15.50 17.55
CA TYR A 258 -10.73 -16.84 17.30
C TYR A 258 -9.87 -17.97 17.88
N THR A 259 -9.70 -17.96 19.20
CA THR A 259 -8.90 -18.96 19.95
C THR A 259 -9.69 -20.20 20.36
N GLY A 260 -11.01 -20.18 20.19
CA GLY A 260 -11.91 -21.28 20.57
C GLY A 260 -11.64 -22.58 19.81
N SER A 261 -12.05 -23.69 20.41
CA SER A 261 -12.09 -25.01 19.76
C SER A 261 -13.42 -25.29 19.07
N ASP A 262 -14.30 -24.28 18.96
CA ASP A 262 -15.55 -24.41 18.24
C ASP A 262 -15.30 -24.51 16.71
N PRO A 263 -16.22 -25.16 15.95
CA PRO A 263 -16.04 -25.35 14.52
C PRO A 263 -15.84 -24.06 13.74
N THR A 264 -16.46 -22.95 14.16
CA THR A 264 -16.31 -21.65 13.51
C THR A 264 -14.89 -21.12 13.71
N SER A 265 -14.39 -21.07 14.95
CA SER A 265 -13.02 -20.63 15.24
C SER A 265 -11.96 -21.49 14.54
N MET A 266 -12.13 -22.82 14.51
CA MET A 266 -11.22 -23.72 13.79
C MET A 266 -11.23 -23.47 12.28
N SER A 267 -12.42 -23.30 11.69
CA SER A 267 -12.57 -23.02 10.26
C SER A 267 -11.98 -21.66 9.89
N THR A 268 -12.18 -20.63 10.73
CA THR A 268 -11.60 -19.30 10.53
C THR A 268 -10.08 -19.33 10.60
N ARG A 269 -9.49 -20.08 11.54
CA ARG A 269 -8.02 -20.25 11.64
C ARG A 269 -7.45 -20.99 10.44
N PHE A 270 -8.13 -22.03 9.96
CA PHE A 270 -7.74 -22.75 8.75
C PHE A 270 -7.81 -21.87 7.50
N TRP A 271 -8.89 -21.10 7.35
CA TRP A 271 -9.06 -20.13 6.27
C TRP A 271 -7.94 -19.08 6.28
N ALA A 272 -7.68 -18.44 7.43
CA ALA A 272 -6.63 -17.43 7.56
C ALA A 272 -5.23 -17.99 7.24
N SER A 273 -4.96 -19.24 7.65
CA SER A 273 -3.72 -19.95 7.31
C SER A 273 -3.59 -20.14 5.79
N SER A 274 -4.69 -20.48 5.11
CA SER A 274 -4.72 -20.68 3.66
C SER A 274 -4.49 -19.38 2.89
N VAL A 275 -5.14 -18.29 3.32
CA VAL A 275 -4.94 -16.95 2.76
C VAL A 275 -3.48 -16.50 2.90
N LEU A 276 -2.89 -16.68 4.09
CA LEU A 276 -1.50 -16.34 4.38
C LEU A 276 -0.50 -17.10 3.50
N ILE A 277 -0.65 -18.41 3.41
CA ILE A 277 0.23 -19.25 2.58
C ILE A 277 0.13 -18.85 1.11
N ASN A 278 -1.09 -18.70 0.60
CA ASN A 278 -1.33 -18.33 -0.79
C ASN A 278 -0.73 -16.95 -1.11
N ALA A 279 -0.91 -15.96 -0.23
CA ALA A 279 -0.40 -14.62 -0.45
C ALA A 279 1.13 -14.57 -0.50
N ILE A 280 1.81 -15.27 0.43
CA ILE A 280 3.28 -15.33 0.46
C ILE A 280 3.83 -16.08 -0.75
N PHE A 281 3.20 -17.20 -1.14
CA PHE A 281 3.70 -18.05 -2.23
C PHE A 281 3.49 -17.40 -3.61
N ARG A 282 2.48 -16.54 -3.75
CA ARG A 282 2.17 -15.82 -5.00
C ARG A 282 2.89 -14.47 -5.12
N ALA A 283 3.67 -14.06 -4.12
CA ALA A 283 4.38 -12.79 -4.14
C ALA A 283 5.44 -12.73 -5.26
N VAL A 284 5.34 -11.68 -6.09
CA VAL A 284 6.31 -11.37 -7.16
C VAL A 284 6.70 -9.89 -7.09
N PRO A 285 7.97 -9.55 -6.81
CA PRO A 285 9.07 -10.46 -6.48
C PRO A 285 8.80 -11.26 -5.20
N VAL A 286 9.57 -12.32 -5.01
CA VAL A 286 9.47 -13.21 -3.84
C VAL A 286 9.39 -12.40 -2.54
N ALA A 287 8.43 -12.73 -1.68
CA ALA A 287 8.24 -12.08 -0.40
C ALA A 287 9.53 -12.11 0.44
N PRO A 288 9.92 -11.01 1.11
CA PRO A 288 11.16 -10.93 1.89
C PRO A 288 11.31 -12.04 2.92
N GLU A 289 12.56 -12.43 3.24
CA GLU A 289 12.87 -13.45 4.25
C GLU A 289 12.13 -13.23 5.59
N SER A 290 12.03 -11.97 6.03
CA SER A 290 11.31 -11.60 7.26
C SER A 290 9.83 -12.02 7.23
N VAL A 291 9.17 -11.88 6.08
CA VAL A 291 7.77 -12.26 5.88
C VAL A 291 7.58 -13.77 5.98
N TRP A 292 8.53 -14.56 5.50
CA TRP A 292 8.50 -16.02 5.66
C TRP A 292 8.65 -16.43 7.13
N ILE A 293 9.55 -15.79 7.87
CA ILE A 293 9.71 -16.07 9.32
C ILE A 293 8.45 -15.68 10.08
N GLU A 294 7.93 -14.47 9.83
CA GLU A 294 6.72 -13.97 10.48
C GLU A 294 5.50 -14.84 10.15
N GLY A 295 5.35 -15.21 8.87
CA GLY A 295 4.28 -16.09 8.40
C GLY A 295 4.32 -17.46 9.07
N ALA A 296 5.49 -18.07 9.21
CA ALA A 296 5.63 -19.35 9.91
C ALA A 296 5.23 -19.26 11.38
N ASN A 297 5.70 -18.25 12.10
CA ASN A 297 5.33 -18.00 13.50
C ASN A 297 3.81 -17.79 13.66
N LEU A 298 3.18 -17.15 12.68
CA LEU A 298 1.74 -16.91 12.69
C LEU A 298 0.94 -18.18 12.40
N LEU A 299 1.41 -19.03 11.48
CA LEU A 299 0.81 -20.34 11.19
C LEU A 299 0.85 -21.27 12.41
N GLU A 300 1.92 -21.24 13.21
CA GLU A 300 1.96 -21.97 14.48
C GLU A 300 0.86 -21.50 15.44
N LYS A 301 0.69 -20.18 15.60
CA LYS A 301 -0.35 -19.59 16.46
C LYS A 301 -1.77 -19.88 15.95
N LEU A 302 -1.94 -20.02 14.63
CA LEU A 302 -3.20 -20.44 14.01
C LEU A 302 -3.49 -21.95 14.20
N GLN A 303 -2.57 -22.69 14.83
CA GLN A 303 -2.62 -24.15 15.04
C GLN A 303 -2.52 -24.97 13.74
N ALA A 304 -1.80 -24.44 12.74
CA ALA A 304 -1.53 -25.13 11.46
C ALA A 304 -0.20 -25.91 11.47
N ALA A 305 0.12 -26.59 12.58
CA ALA A 305 1.45 -27.18 12.85
C ALA A 305 1.96 -28.12 11.74
N GLU A 306 1.10 -28.96 11.17
CA GLU A 306 1.45 -29.87 10.07
C GLU A 306 1.82 -29.12 8.77
N THR A 307 1.26 -27.92 8.59
CA THR A 307 1.52 -27.07 7.43
C THR A 307 2.79 -26.23 7.61
N VAL A 308 3.12 -25.84 8.85
CA VAL A 308 4.33 -25.06 9.19
C VAL A 308 5.60 -25.77 8.71
N LYS A 309 5.68 -27.09 8.84
CA LYS A 309 6.83 -27.87 8.36
C LYS A 309 7.04 -27.73 6.85
N ARG A 310 5.97 -27.90 6.07
CA ARG A 310 6.00 -27.77 4.60
C ARG A 310 6.29 -26.32 4.19
N PHE A 311 5.75 -25.37 4.96
CA PHE A 311 5.99 -23.95 4.76
C PHE A 311 7.49 -23.60 4.93
N HIS A 312 8.14 -24.07 5.99
CA HIS A 312 9.58 -23.90 6.20
C HIS A 312 10.44 -24.60 5.13
N GLN A 313 10.03 -25.79 4.69
CA GLN A 313 10.68 -26.48 3.58
C GLN A 313 10.62 -25.65 2.29
N GLN A 314 9.48 -25.02 2.00
CA GLN A 314 9.38 -24.10 0.87
C GLN A 314 10.22 -22.84 1.07
N ALA A 315 10.19 -22.24 2.27
CA ALA A 315 10.96 -21.04 2.59
C ALA A 315 12.47 -21.25 2.38
N THR A 316 13.02 -22.40 2.80
CA THR A 316 14.42 -22.76 2.60
C THR A 316 14.76 -23.13 1.15
N SER A 317 13.78 -23.54 0.34
CA SER A 317 13.95 -23.69 -1.11
C SER A 317 14.06 -22.33 -1.81
N VAL A 318 13.26 -21.36 -1.37
CA VAL A 318 13.22 -19.99 -1.89
C VAL A 318 14.45 -19.18 -1.44
N TYR A 319 14.87 -19.35 -0.19
CA TYR A 319 16.04 -18.71 0.41
C TYR A 319 17.07 -19.76 0.85
N PRO A 320 17.76 -20.43 -0.09
CA PRO A 320 18.65 -21.55 0.21
C PRO A 320 19.83 -21.18 1.11
N PHE A 321 20.21 -19.91 1.14
CA PHE A 321 21.34 -19.41 1.92
C PHE A 321 20.93 -18.69 3.23
N SER A 322 19.64 -18.68 3.59
CA SER A 322 19.18 -18.02 4.83
C SER A 322 19.44 -18.88 6.06
N PHE A 323 20.39 -18.46 6.88
CA PHE A 323 20.69 -19.10 8.15
C PHE A 323 19.46 -19.14 9.08
N LYS A 324 18.69 -18.05 9.16
CA LYS A 324 17.53 -17.94 10.05
C LYS A 324 16.42 -18.91 9.66
N LEU A 325 16.12 -19.06 8.37
CA LEU A 325 15.07 -19.96 7.89
C LEU A 325 15.43 -21.43 8.11
N TRP A 326 16.69 -21.82 7.90
CA TRP A 326 17.13 -23.19 8.18
C TRP A 326 17.09 -23.52 9.67
N HIS A 327 17.47 -22.58 10.55
CA HIS A 327 17.33 -22.76 12.01
C HIS A 327 15.88 -22.84 12.44
N ALA A 328 15.00 -22.00 11.90
CA ALA A 328 13.57 -22.07 12.16
C ALA A 328 12.98 -23.42 11.72
N TYR A 329 13.36 -23.90 10.52
CA TYR A 329 12.93 -25.21 10.01
C TYR A 329 13.37 -26.37 10.91
N LEU A 330 14.63 -26.34 11.33
CA LEU A 330 15.19 -27.34 12.24
C LEU A 330 14.45 -27.33 13.59
N THR A 331 14.20 -26.14 14.14
CA THR A 331 13.50 -25.97 15.43
C THR A 331 12.07 -26.50 15.36
N ALA A 332 11.33 -26.18 14.30
CA ALA A 332 9.98 -26.70 14.08
C ALA A 332 9.96 -28.24 13.96
N CYS A 333 10.94 -28.83 13.25
CA CYS A 333 11.04 -30.28 13.11
C CYS A 333 11.42 -30.98 14.42
N LYS A 334 12.30 -30.39 15.23
CA LYS A 334 12.64 -30.88 16.57
C LYS A 334 11.42 -30.88 17.48
N ALA A 335 10.64 -29.80 17.49
CA ALA A 335 9.42 -29.69 18.29
C ALA A 335 8.37 -30.75 17.90
N SER A 336 8.32 -31.14 16.62
CA SER A 336 7.43 -32.18 16.10
C SER A 336 7.97 -33.61 16.28
N GLY A 337 9.18 -33.81 16.79
CA GLY A 337 9.82 -35.14 16.90
C GLY A 337 10.20 -35.78 15.55
N SER A 338 10.34 -34.99 14.49
CA SER A 338 10.74 -35.47 13.15
C SER A 338 12.25 -35.75 13.08
N ASN A 339 12.68 -36.66 12.19
CA ASN A 339 14.10 -36.84 11.88
C ASN A 339 14.68 -35.53 11.31
N THR A 340 15.79 -35.06 11.88
CA THR A 340 16.44 -33.79 11.54
C THR A 340 17.76 -33.94 10.78
N ASP A 341 18.24 -35.17 10.60
CA ASP A 341 19.52 -35.45 9.95
C ASP A 341 19.52 -35.01 8.49
N SER A 342 18.41 -35.26 7.78
CA SER A 342 18.24 -34.85 6.38
C SER A 342 18.22 -33.33 6.21
N ILE A 343 17.70 -32.59 7.20
CA ILE A 343 17.64 -31.13 7.19
C ILE A 343 19.03 -30.55 7.40
N THR A 344 19.77 -31.09 8.38
CA THR A 344 21.13 -30.68 8.69
C THR A 344 22.06 -30.94 7.51
N GLU A 345 21.92 -32.09 6.84
CA GLU A 345 22.67 -32.42 5.65
C GLU A 345 22.33 -31.50 4.46
N ALA A 346 21.03 -31.23 4.23
CA ALA A 346 20.59 -30.35 3.16
C ALA A 346 21.04 -28.89 3.35
N ALA A 347 21.13 -28.42 4.60
CA ALA A 347 21.69 -27.12 4.95
C ALA A 347 23.21 -27.10 4.71
N ARG A 348 23.93 -28.16 5.14
CA ARG A 348 25.37 -28.30 4.95
C ARG A 348 25.77 -28.29 3.48
N GLN A 349 25.01 -28.96 2.62
CA GLN A 349 25.20 -28.94 1.16
C GLN A 349 25.08 -27.54 0.55
N ARG A 350 24.37 -26.63 1.22
CA ARG A 350 24.22 -25.22 0.84
C ARG A 350 25.19 -24.29 1.57
N GLY A 351 26.14 -24.85 2.32
CA GLY A 351 27.16 -24.10 3.06
C GLY A 351 26.68 -23.55 4.40
N ILE A 352 25.61 -24.09 4.98
CA ILE A 352 25.05 -23.64 6.26
C ILE A 352 25.32 -24.67 7.36
N GLU A 353 26.00 -24.24 8.42
CA GLU A 353 26.27 -25.03 9.60
C GLU A 353 25.26 -24.70 10.73
N LEU A 354 24.27 -25.57 10.93
CA LEU A 354 23.22 -25.37 11.94
C LEU A 354 23.66 -25.68 13.38
N ASN A 355 24.92 -26.04 13.59
CA ASN A 355 25.51 -26.32 14.91
C ASN A 355 26.10 -25.07 15.59
N VAL A 356 26.18 -23.95 14.87
CA VAL A 356 26.62 -22.66 15.40
C VAL A 356 25.36 -21.82 15.66
N MET A 357 25.24 -21.17 16.82
CA MET A 357 24.16 -20.21 17.03
C MET A 357 24.39 -18.96 16.16
N PRO A 358 23.34 -18.29 15.67
CA PRO A 358 23.52 -17.02 14.96
C PRO A 358 24.17 -15.99 15.89
N PRO A 359 25.08 -15.13 15.37
CA PRO A 359 25.58 -13.98 16.12
C PRO A 359 24.49 -12.96 16.45
#